data_AF-A0A524K1V7-F1
#
_entry.id   AF-A0A524K1V7-F1
#
_cell.length_a   1.000
_cell.length_b   1.000
_cell.length_c   1.000
_cell.angle_alpha   90.00
_cell.angle_beta   90.00
_cell.angle_gamma   90.00
#
_symmetry.space_group_name_H-M   'P 1'
#
loop_
_entity.id
_entity.type
_entity.pdbx_description
1 polymer ?
#
loop_
_entity_poly.entity_id
_entity_poly.type
_entity_poly.pdbx_seq_one_letter_code
_entity_poly.pdbx_strand_id
1 'polypeptide(L)'
;MSDTTASLRRKISSAGDLQSVVRTMKALAASSIGQYEQSVRALADYYQTVELGLGVCFREGEPVQASVEPGGRADAVGIGAVVFGSDQGLVGQFNEVVVQYA
;
A
#
# COMPACT_ATOMS: atom_id res chain seq x y z
N MET A 1 8.64 31.32 -29.38
CA MET A 1 7.65 30.23 -29.50
C MET A 1 6.48 30.79 -30.27
N SER A 2 6.28 30.36 -31.50
CA SER A 2 5.19 30.90 -32.34
C SER A 2 3.94 30.07 -32.06
N ASP A 3 2.99 30.65 -31.34
CA ASP A 3 1.65 30.05 -31.18
C ASP A 3 0.95 30.09 -32.54
N THR A 4 1.09 28.99 -33.28
CA THR A 4 0.40 28.78 -34.54
C THR A 4 -0.91 28.05 -34.25
N THR A 5 -1.91 28.23 -35.10
CA THR A 5 -3.17 27.48 -35.02
C THR A 5 -2.92 25.96 -35.03
N ALA A 6 -1.87 25.50 -35.72
CA ALA A 6 -1.42 24.12 -35.72
C ALA A 6 -0.86 23.65 -34.35
N SER A 7 -0.08 24.48 -33.65
CA SER A 7 0.44 24.12 -32.32
C SER A 7 -0.67 24.08 -31.27
N LEU A 8 -1.66 24.99 -31.36
CA LEU A 8 -2.85 24.97 -30.50
C LEU A 8 -3.71 23.72 -30.73
N ARG A 9 -3.98 23.37 -32.00
CA ARG A 9 -4.75 22.16 -32.34
C ARG A 9 -4.08 20.89 -31.80
N ARG A 10 -2.74 20.81 -31.87
CA ARG A 10 -1.98 19.69 -31.30
C ARG A 10 -2.12 19.62 -29.77
N LYS A 11 -1.98 20.74 -29.05
CA LYS A 11 -2.17 20.81 -27.59
C LYS A 11 -3.57 20.34 -27.17
N ILE A 12 -4.61 20.77 -27.89
CA ILE A 12 -6.00 20.34 -27.63
C ILE A 12 -6.15 18.83 -27.80
N SER A 13 -5.62 18.26 -28.89
CA SER A 13 -5.66 16.81 -29.13
C SER A 13 -4.96 16.05 -28.00
N SER A 14 -3.73 16.43 -27.64
CA SER A 14 -2.97 15.77 -26.58
C SER A 14 -3.65 15.86 -25.22
N ALA A 15 -4.30 17.00 -24.91
CA ALA A 15 -5.09 17.13 -23.68
C ALA A 15 -6.30 16.19 -23.68
N GLY A 16 -6.95 16.00 -24.82
CA GLY A 16 -8.06 15.03 -24.98
C GLY A 16 -7.62 13.58 -24.79
N ASP A 17 -6.45 13.22 -25.33
CA ASP A 17 -5.87 11.88 -25.15
C ASP A 17 -5.55 11.64 -23.66
N LEU A 18 -4.90 12.62 -23.01
CA LEU A 18 -4.55 12.54 -21.59
C LEU A 18 -5.82 12.43 -20.71
N GLN A 19 -6.86 13.21 -21.00
CA GLN A 19 -8.14 13.13 -20.29
C GLN A 19 -8.77 11.74 -20.42
N SER A 20 -8.67 11.12 -21.58
CA SER A 20 -9.23 9.79 -21.84
C SER A 20 -8.55 8.72 -21.00
N VAL A 21 -7.21 8.74 -20.93
CA VAL A 21 -6.42 7.83 -20.09
C VAL A 21 -6.75 8.02 -18.61
N VAL A 22 -6.72 9.26 -18.12
CA VAL A 22 -7.01 9.56 -16.70
C VAL A 22 -8.43 9.16 -16.32
N ARG A 23 -9.41 9.33 -17.21
CA ARG A 23 -10.79 8.88 -16.99
C ARG A 23 -10.86 7.37 -16.78
N THR A 24 -10.19 6.59 -17.62
CA THR A 24 -10.13 5.13 -17.49
C THR A 24 -9.41 4.71 -16.21
N MET A 25 -8.27 5.33 -15.89
CA MET A 25 -7.53 5.05 -14.66
C MET A 25 -8.38 5.34 -13.41
N LYS A 26 -9.15 6.42 -13.40
CA LYS A 26 -10.07 6.75 -12.30
C LYS A 26 -11.16 5.70 -12.14
N ALA A 27 -11.74 5.22 -13.23
CA ALA A 27 -12.75 4.18 -13.20
C ALA A 27 -12.18 2.85 -12.66
N LEU A 28 -10.97 2.47 -13.12
CA LEU A 28 -10.27 1.29 -12.63
C LEU A 28 -9.98 1.40 -11.12
N ALA A 29 -9.42 2.51 -10.67
CA ALA A 29 -9.13 2.74 -9.25
C ALA A 29 -10.40 2.66 -8.40
N ALA A 30 -11.51 3.26 -8.84
CA ALA A 30 -12.79 3.19 -8.15
C ALA A 30 -13.31 1.74 -8.03
N SER A 31 -13.15 0.92 -9.08
CA SER A 31 -13.51 -0.51 -9.04
C SER A 31 -12.60 -1.30 -8.10
N SER A 32 -11.29 -1.05 -8.16
CA SER A 32 -10.30 -1.74 -7.33
C SER A 32 -10.49 -1.47 -5.84
N ILE A 33 -10.90 -0.26 -5.44
CA ILE A 33 -11.19 0.07 -4.03
C ILE A 33 -12.21 -0.91 -3.46
N GLY A 34 -13.37 -1.08 -4.11
CA GLY A 34 -14.40 -2.00 -3.64
C GLY A 34 -13.92 -3.46 -3.59
N GLN A 35 -13.11 -3.88 -4.56
CA GLN A 35 -12.51 -5.21 -4.59
C GLN A 35 -11.54 -5.45 -3.41
N TYR A 36 -10.69 -4.48 -3.09
CA TYR A 36 -9.75 -4.59 -1.97
C TYR A 36 -10.48 -4.55 -0.62
N GLU A 37 -11.49 -3.70 -0.48
CA GLU A 37 -12.35 -3.70 0.72
C GLU A 37 -13.00 -5.06 0.94
N GLN A 38 -13.54 -5.68 -0.11
CA GLN A 38 -14.16 -7.00 0.00
C GLN A 38 -13.13 -8.07 0.35
N SER A 39 -11.92 -7.99 -0.20
CA SER A 39 -10.82 -8.91 0.12
C SER A 39 -10.43 -8.83 1.60
N VAL A 40 -10.32 -7.62 2.15
CA VAL A 40 -10.03 -7.41 3.59
C VAL A 40 -11.17 -7.96 4.45
N ARG A 41 -12.43 -7.69 4.08
CA ARG A 41 -13.60 -8.23 4.80
C ARG A 41 -13.61 -9.76 4.80
N ALA A 42 -13.27 -10.40 3.69
CA ALA A 42 -13.21 -11.86 3.59
C ALA A 42 -12.14 -12.49 4.49
N LEU A 43 -11.09 -11.74 4.85
CA LEU A 43 -10.03 -12.19 5.76
C LEU A 43 -10.35 -11.94 7.24
N ALA A 44 -11.43 -11.21 7.57
CA ALA A 44 -11.75 -10.82 8.94
C ALA A 44 -11.97 -12.02 9.86
N ASP A 45 -12.73 -13.03 9.41
CA ASP A 45 -13.04 -14.22 10.21
C ASP A 45 -11.77 -15.07 10.49
N TYR A 46 -10.88 -15.16 9.49
CA TYR A 46 -9.59 -15.81 9.64
C TYR A 46 -8.73 -15.08 10.67
N TYR A 47 -8.61 -13.76 10.54
CA TYR A 47 -7.86 -12.92 11.47
C TYR A 47 -8.37 -13.10 12.91
N GLN A 48 -9.68 -13.02 13.13
CA GLN A 48 -10.29 -13.20 14.44
C GLN A 48 -10.00 -14.58 15.03
N THR A 49 -10.07 -15.63 14.22
CA THR A 49 -9.80 -17.00 14.67
C THR A 49 -8.35 -17.17 15.11
N VAL A 50 -7.40 -16.63 14.34
CA VAL A 50 -5.97 -16.66 14.67
C VAL A 50 -5.69 -15.86 15.94
N GLU A 51 -6.29 -14.66 16.07
CA GLU A 51 -6.12 -13.81 17.25
C GLU A 51 -6.62 -14.51 18.53
N LEU A 52 -7.82 -15.10 18.49
CA LEU A 52 -8.36 -15.86 19.63
C LEU A 52 -7.48 -17.06 19.98
N GLY A 53 -7.01 -17.80 18.98
CA GLY A 53 -6.11 -18.94 19.17
C GLY A 53 -4.80 -18.54 19.84
N LEU A 54 -4.13 -17.50 19.32
CA LEU A 54 -2.91 -16.95 19.91
C LEU A 54 -3.16 -16.45 21.34
N GLY A 55 -4.28 -15.78 21.58
CA GLY A 55 -4.66 -15.31 22.91
C GLY A 55 -4.80 -16.43 23.93
N VAL A 56 -5.36 -17.58 23.55
CA VAL A 56 -5.41 -18.77 24.41
C VAL A 56 -4.02 -19.36 24.62
N CYS A 57 -3.22 -19.52 23.55
CA CYS A 57 -1.86 -20.06 23.66
C CYS A 57 -0.96 -19.24 24.59
N PHE A 58 -1.05 -17.91 24.56
CA PHE A 58 -0.25 -17.05 25.43
C PHE A 58 -0.76 -17.01 26.89
N ARG A 59 -2.03 -17.35 27.14
CA ARG A 59 -2.60 -17.38 28.50
C ARG A 59 -2.37 -18.72 29.20
N GLU A 60 -2.44 -19.82 28.45
CA GLU A 60 -2.33 -21.18 28.97
C GLU A 60 -0.91 -21.76 28.85
N GLY A 61 -0.04 -21.17 28.04
CA GLY A 61 1.36 -21.56 27.96
C GLY A 61 2.12 -21.08 29.19
N GLU A 62 2.87 -21.99 29.85
CA GLU A 62 4.07 -21.58 30.59
C GLU A 62 4.93 -20.70 29.67
N PRO A 63 5.69 -19.71 30.19
CA PRO A 63 6.54 -18.87 29.37
C PRO A 63 7.49 -19.78 28.59
N VAL A 64 7.14 -20.04 27.33
CA VAL A 64 8.04 -20.68 26.39
C VAL A 64 9.20 -19.71 26.34
N GLN A 65 10.32 -20.12 26.93
CA GLN A 65 11.60 -19.53 26.61
C GLN A 65 11.78 -19.82 25.13
N ALA A 66 11.24 -18.93 24.29
CA ALA A 66 11.53 -18.90 22.88
C ALA A 66 13.02 -18.65 22.87
N SER A 67 13.80 -19.71 22.71
CA SER A 67 15.19 -19.66 22.31
C SER A 67 15.20 -19.15 20.86
N VAL A 68 14.87 -17.87 20.73
CA VAL A 68 15.54 -17.03 19.74
C VAL A 68 16.98 -17.03 20.21
N GLU A 69 17.74 -18.04 19.77
CA GLU A 69 19.19 -17.98 19.79
C GLU A 69 19.53 -16.61 19.20
N PRO A 70 20.12 -15.67 19.96
CA PRO A 70 20.60 -14.43 19.39
C PRO A 70 21.76 -14.85 18.51
N GLY A 71 21.47 -15.12 17.24
CA GLY A 71 22.46 -15.53 16.26
C GLY A 71 23.50 -14.44 16.18
N GLY A 72 24.64 -14.66 16.85
CA GLY A 72 25.92 -13.99 16.64
C GLY A 72 25.91 -12.46 16.73
N ARG A 73 26.43 -11.97 17.86
CA ARG A 73 26.87 -10.59 18.15
C ARG A 73 25.77 -9.58 18.44
N ALA A 74 25.74 -9.19 19.71
CA ALA A 74 25.21 -7.94 20.22
C ALA A 74 26.06 -6.73 19.74
N ASP A 75 26.30 -6.62 18.43
CA ASP A 75 26.80 -5.40 17.78
C ASP A 75 25.62 -4.74 17.07
N ALA A 76 25.05 -3.73 17.73
CA ALA A 76 23.92 -2.92 17.29
C ALA A 76 22.72 -3.72 16.74
N VAL A 77 21.73 -4.00 17.59
CA VAL A 77 20.39 -4.41 17.16
C VAL A 77 19.85 -3.33 16.24
N GLY A 78 20.02 -3.51 14.93
CA GLY A 78 19.51 -2.59 13.92
C GLY A 78 17.99 -2.61 13.98
N ILE A 79 17.38 -1.43 14.06
CA ILE A 79 15.94 -1.30 13.93
C ILE A 79 15.58 -1.60 12.47
N GLY A 80 14.82 -2.66 12.24
CA GLY A 80 14.23 -2.96 10.94
C GLY A 80 12.88 -2.27 10.79
N ALA A 81 12.64 -1.62 9.64
CA ALA A 81 11.36 -1.02 9.29
C ALA A 81 10.81 -1.65 8.01
N VAL A 82 9.49 -1.86 7.95
CA VAL A 82 8.77 -2.29 6.75
C VAL A 82 7.78 -1.20 6.38
N VAL A 83 7.91 -0.65 5.17
CA VAL A 83 7.12 0.49 4.69
C VAL A 83 6.32 0.06 3.48
N PHE A 84 5.00 0.24 3.53
CA PHE A 84 4.10 -0.07 2.42
C PHE A 84 3.75 1.20 1.64
N GLY A 85 4.09 1.24 0.36
CA GLY A 85 3.74 2.31 -0.57
C GLY A 85 2.87 1.82 -1.72
N SER A 86 2.49 2.73 -2.60
CA SER A 86 1.82 2.42 -3.87
C SER A 86 2.79 1.78 -4.88
N ASP A 87 2.28 0.83 -5.67
CA ASP A 87 2.97 0.23 -6.80
C ASP A 87 2.93 1.13 -8.07
N GLN A 88 2.00 2.09 -8.11
CA GLN A 88 1.82 3.05 -9.21
C GLN A 88 2.09 4.50 -8.79
N GLY A 89 2.44 5.36 -9.76
CA GLY A 89 2.49 6.82 -9.60
C GLY A 89 1.12 7.49 -9.73
N LEU A 90 1.08 8.84 -9.72
CA LEU A 90 -0.14 9.65 -9.84
C LEU A 90 -1.18 9.42 -8.72
N VAL A 91 -0.72 9.03 -7.53
CA VAL A 91 -1.54 8.74 -6.34
C VAL A 91 -1.77 9.94 -5.42
N GLY A 92 -1.60 11.15 -5.95
CA GLY A 92 -1.65 12.37 -5.14
C GLY A 92 -0.48 12.43 -4.16
N GLN A 93 -0.76 12.69 -2.90
CA GLN A 93 0.25 12.80 -1.83
C GLN A 93 0.44 11.52 -1.00
N PHE A 94 -0.09 10.38 -1.48
CA PHE A 94 -0.18 9.17 -0.67
C PHE A 94 1.20 8.69 -0.19
N ASN A 95 2.16 8.52 -1.11
CA ASN A 95 3.50 8.04 -0.75
C ASN A 95 4.27 9.10 0.06
N GLU A 96 4.06 10.39 -0.21
CA GLU A 96 4.65 11.49 0.54
C GLU A 96 4.20 11.49 2.00
N VAL A 97 2.92 11.21 2.26
CA VAL A 97 2.39 11.07 3.62
C VAL A 97 2.94 9.82 4.30
N VAL A 98 3.00 8.67 3.62
CA VAL A 98 3.56 7.42 4.18
C VAL A 98 4.99 7.63 4.69
N VAL A 99 5.84 8.26 3.89
CA VAL A 99 7.26 8.46 4.22
C VAL A 99 7.46 9.48 5.36
N GLN A 100 6.50 10.36 5.65
CA GLN A 100 6.60 11.25 6.82
C GLN A 100 6.54 10.49 8.16
N TYR A 101 6.04 9.26 8.17
CA TYR A 101 5.89 8.43 9.37
C TYR A 101 6.82 7.21 9.39
N ALA A 102 7.67 7.06 8.38
CA ALA A 102 8.59 5.93 8.20
C ALA A 102 10.04 6.37 8.44
#